data_AF-A0A6S7II72-F1
#
_entry.id   AF-A0A6S7II72-F1
#
_cell.length_a   1.000
_cell.length_b   1.000
_cell.length_c   1.000
_cell.angle_alpha   90.00
_cell.angle_beta   90.00
_cell.angle_gamma   90.00
#
_symmetry.space_group_name_H-M   'P 1'
#
loop_
_entity.id
_entity.type
_entity.pdbx_description
1 polymer ?
#
loop_
_entity_poly.entity_id
_entity_poly.type
_entity_poly.pdbx_seq_one_letter_code
_entity_poly.pdbx_strand_id
1 'polypeptide(L)'
;MTKQNFRALMKEDIELYNTYNKTKASIVEHLIRTLKTKMWRYFTATKTMRYVDMLPDLVYSYNHSVRRSKKTKPAEVTAENEKKVWQTLYDHDAVMNVKYRLKIGDQVRISKMKRTFEKGYLPKFSKQIFTISKQASAS
;
A
#
# COMPACT_ATOMS: atom_id res chain seq x y z
N MET A 1 10.30 20.32 9.69
CA MET A 1 9.03 20.81 9.12
C MET A 1 7.89 20.39 10.03
N THR A 2 7.14 21.35 10.59
CA THR A 2 5.89 21.08 11.33
C THR A 2 4.76 20.80 10.32
N LYS A 3 3.73 20.02 10.71
CA LYS A 3 2.61 19.64 9.83
C LYS A 3 1.93 20.84 9.13
N GLN A 4 1.99 22.00 9.75
CA GLN A 4 1.40 23.26 9.28
C GLN A 4 2.13 23.80 8.03
N ASN A 5 3.47 23.70 8.00
CA ASN A 5 4.28 24.14 6.86
C ASN A 5 4.13 23.24 5.63
N PHE A 6 3.81 21.96 5.84
CA PHE A 6 3.58 21.02 4.74
C PHE A 6 2.23 21.26 4.05
N ARG A 7 1.18 21.61 4.82
CA ARG A 7 -0.13 21.99 4.26
C ARG A 7 -0.04 23.26 3.41
N ALA A 8 0.77 24.23 3.81
CA ALA A 8 1.00 25.44 3.03
C ALA A 8 1.73 25.19 1.69
N LEU A 9 2.42 24.05 1.55
CA LEU A 9 3.14 23.63 0.34
C LEU A 9 2.27 22.84 -0.64
N MET A 10 1.23 22.18 -0.13
CA MET A 10 0.21 21.53 -0.96
C MET A 10 -0.68 22.64 -1.50
N LYS A 11 -0.42 23.09 -2.74
CA LYS A 11 -1.29 24.04 -3.44
C LYS A 11 -2.75 23.55 -3.38
N GLU A 12 -3.68 24.51 -3.43
CA GLU A 12 -5.14 24.41 -3.22
C GLU A 12 -5.89 23.20 -3.86
N ASP A 13 -5.26 22.43 -4.75
CA ASP A 13 -5.87 21.32 -5.49
C ASP A 13 -5.31 19.93 -5.13
N ILE A 14 -4.58 19.79 -4.01
CA ILE A 14 -4.07 18.49 -3.55
C ILE A 14 -4.71 18.10 -2.21
N GLU A 15 -5.66 17.16 -2.27
CA GLU A 15 -6.30 16.63 -1.07
C GLU A 15 -5.34 15.75 -0.24
N LEU A 16 -5.08 16.16 1.01
CA LEU A 16 -4.27 15.36 1.92
C LEU A 16 -5.09 14.21 2.52
N TYR A 17 -4.84 12.99 2.04
CA TYR A 17 -5.41 11.79 2.61
C TYR A 17 -4.49 11.12 3.64
N ASN A 18 -5.00 10.84 4.84
CA ASN A 18 -4.30 10.05 5.84
C ASN A 18 -5.16 8.84 6.24
N THR A 19 -4.55 7.67 6.34
CA THR A 19 -5.18 6.52 6.97
C THR A 19 -4.32 6.00 8.11
N TYR A 20 -4.95 5.82 9.26
CA TYR A 20 -4.37 5.26 10.48
C TYR A 20 -4.05 3.75 10.40
N ASN A 21 -4.15 3.12 9.23
CA ASN A 21 -3.82 1.71 9.03
C ASN A 21 -2.52 1.57 8.22
N LYS A 22 -1.56 0.81 8.76
CA LYS A 22 -0.27 0.52 8.12
C LYS A 22 -0.42 -0.09 6.72
N THR A 23 -1.47 -0.88 6.48
CA THR A 23 -1.64 -1.58 5.20
C THR A 23 -1.86 -0.65 4.01
N LYS A 24 -2.27 0.62 4.22
CA LYS A 24 -2.53 1.53 3.10
C LYS A 24 -1.27 2.06 2.42
N ALA A 25 -0.14 2.06 3.12
CA ALA A 25 1.16 2.38 2.52
C ALA A 25 1.79 1.19 1.77
N SER A 26 1.16 0.01 1.78
CA SER A 26 1.72 -1.25 1.27
C SER A 26 2.19 -1.18 -0.19
N ILE A 27 1.50 -0.41 -1.05
CA ILE A 27 1.90 -0.22 -2.45
C ILE A 27 3.26 0.46 -2.54
N VAL A 28 3.46 1.54 -1.76
CA VAL A 28 4.73 2.28 -1.69
C VAL A 28 5.79 1.44 -0.98
N GLU A 29 5.44 0.71 0.07
CA GLU A 29 6.37 -0.21 0.75
C GLU A 29 6.89 -1.30 -0.20
N HIS A 30 6.01 -1.85 -1.05
CA HIS A 30 6.40 -2.84 -2.06
C HIS A 30 7.36 -2.23 -3.08
N LEU A 31 7.10 -0.99 -3.54
CA LEU A 31 8.01 -0.25 -4.41
C LEU A 31 9.39 -0.09 -3.76
N ILE A 32 9.44 0.40 -2.52
CA ILE A 32 10.68 0.61 -1.77
C ILE A 32 11.45 -0.71 -1.65
N ARG A 33 10.78 -1.82 -1.36
CA ARG A 33 11.40 -3.14 -1.31
C ARG A 33 12.04 -3.52 -2.66
N THR A 34 11.32 -3.35 -3.77
CA THR A 34 11.85 -3.63 -5.12
C THR A 34 13.09 -2.80 -5.44
N LEU A 35 13.06 -1.49 -5.15
CA LEU A 35 14.19 -0.60 -5.40
C LEU A 35 15.40 -1.00 -4.54
N LYS A 36 15.20 -1.22 -3.24
CA LYS A 36 16.26 -1.67 -2.32
C LYS A 36 16.89 -2.98 -2.76
N THR A 37 16.11 -3.96 -3.24
CA THR A 37 16.66 -5.23 -3.75
C THR A 37 17.61 -5.00 -4.94
N LYS A 38 17.27 -4.10 -5.87
CA LYS A 38 18.16 -3.77 -6.99
C LYS A 38 19.40 -3.01 -6.52
N MET A 39 19.24 -2.06 -5.62
CA MET A 39 20.37 -1.29 -5.03
C MET A 39 21.36 -2.21 -4.31
N TRP A 40 20.87 -3.16 -3.51
CA TRP A 40 21.74 -4.10 -2.80
C TRP A 40 22.57 -4.98 -3.73
N ARG A 41 22.01 -5.40 -4.87
CA ARG A 41 22.79 -6.14 -5.89
C ARG A 41 23.93 -5.29 -6.46
N TYR A 42 23.66 -4.01 -6.71
CA TYR A 42 24.67 -3.07 -7.19
C TYR A 42 25.77 -2.83 -6.14
N PHE A 43 25.40 -2.62 -4.88
CA PHE A 43 26.37 -2.42 -3.79
C PHE A 43 27.31 -3.61 -3.64
N THR A 44 26.77 -4.83 -3.68
CA THR A 44 27.59 -6.04 -3.60
C THR A 44 28.55 -6.16 -4.79
N ALA A 45 28.11 -5.83 -6.00
CA ALA A 45 28.93 -5.94 -7.21
C ALA A 45 30.05 -4.89 -7.26
N THR A 46 29.77 -3.66 -6.84
CA THR A 46 30.69 -2.52 -6.95
C THR A 46 31.51 -2.26 -5.69
N LYS A 47 31.19 -2.96 -4.59
CA LYS A 47 31.81 -2.78 -3.27
C LYS A 47 31.75 -1.32 -2.76
N THR A 48 30.70 -0.59 -3.14
CA THR A 48 30.43 0.77 -2.68
C THR A 48 28.99 0.92 -2.21
N MET A 49 28.77 1.84 -1.28
CA MET A 49 27.43 2.23 -0.81
C MET A 49 26.94 3.52 -1.49
N ARG A 50 27.74 4.12 -2.39
CA ARG A 50 27.34 5.30 -3.15
C ARG A 50 26.26 4.90 -4.15
N TYR A 51 25.03 5.35 -3.91
CA TYR A 51 23.87 5.03 -4.75
C TYR A 51 23.49 6.13 -5.74
N VAL A 52 23.98 7.36 -5.56
CA VAL A 52 23.58 8.52 -6.36
C VAL A 52 23.81 8.28 -7.85
N ASP A 53 24.94 7.67 -8.18
CA ASP A 53 25.36 7.45 -9.58
C ASP A 53 24.49 6.41 -10.29
N MET A 54 23.92 5.45 -9.56
CA MET A 54 23.04 4.41 -10.11
C MET A 54 21.57 4.81 -10.16
N LEU A 55 21.16 5.92 -9.53
CA LEU A 55 19.75 6.31 -9.43
C LEU A 55 19.08 6.48 -10.82
N PRO A 56 19.69 7.14 -11.81
CA PRO A 56 19.08 7.29 -13.14
C PRO A 56 18.77 5.93 -13.78
N ASP A 57 19.75 5.03 -13.77
CA ASP A 57 19.63 3.68 -14.33
C ASP A 57 18.60 2.84 -13.58
N LEU A 58 18.55 2.97 -12.25
CA LEU A 58 17.60 2.27 -11.40
C LEU A 58 16.16 2.67 -11.73
N VAL A 59 15.89 3.97 -11.84
CA VAL A 59 14.57 4.51 -12.18
C VAL A 59 14.18 4.12 -13.59
N TYR A 60 15.10 4.28 -14.56
CA TYR A 60 14.88 3.88 -15.95
C TYR A 60 14.53 2.39 -16.05
N SER A 61 15.36 1.52 -15.44
CA SER A 61 15.15 0.08 -15.40
C SER A 61 13.80 -0.28 -14.80
N TYR A 62 13.41 0.37 -13.70
CA TYR A 62 12.13 0.10 -13.04
C TYR A 62 10.94 0.48 -13.93
N ASN A 63 10.97 1.66 -14.55
CA ASN A 63 9.87 2.15 -15.40
C ASN A 63 9.73 1.37 -16.71
N HIS A 64 10.82 0.78 -17.22
CA HIS A 64 10.82 0.00 -18.47
C HIS A 64 10.82 -1.52 -18.26
N SER A 65 10.72 -2.00 -17.02
CA SER A 65 10.57 -3.44 -16.75
C SER A 65 9.11 -3.86 -16.85
N VAL A 66 8.83 -4.93 -17.59
CA VAL A 66 7.49 -5.53 -17.64
C VAL A 66 7.13 -6.12 -16.28
N ARG A 67 5.98 -5.75 -15.73
CA ARG A 67 5.47 -6.32 -14.48
C ARG A 67 4.60 -7.53 -14.75
N ARG A 68 4.90 -8.67 -14.11
CA ARG A 68 4.16 -9.94 -14.28
C ARG A 68 2.65 -9.80 -14.13
N SER A 69 2.17 -9.07 -13.10
CA SER A 69 0.74 -8.92 -12.84
C SER A 69 0.01 -8.04 -13.86
N LYS A 70 0.65 -6.97 -14.33
CA LYS A 70 0.07 -6.00 -15.29
C LYS A 70 0.34 -6.36 -16.75
N LYS A 71 1.27 -7.29 -16.99
CA LYS A 71 1.82 -7.68 -18.30
C LYS A 71 2.32 -6.50 -19.16
N THR A 72 2.57 -5.34 -18.55
CA THR A 72 2.90 -4.07 -19.20
C THR A 72 4.00 -3.34 -18.42
N LYS A 73 4.76 -2.46 -19.07
CA LYS A 73 5.75 -1.59 -18.43
C LYS A 73 5.07 -0.35 -17.85
N PRO A 74 5.47 0.12 -16.65
CA PRO A 74 4.95 1.38 -16.10
C PRO A 74 5.06 2.58 -17.04
N ALA A 75 6.17 2.71 -17.79
CA ALA A 75 6.39 3.82 -18.73
C ALA A 75 5.45 3.82 -19.94
N GLU A 76 4.86 2.67 -20.28
CA GLU A 76 3.97 2.52 -21.44
C GLU A 76 2.50 2.73 -21.06
N VAL A 77 2.17 2.99 -19.78
CA VAL A 77 0.79 3.20 -19.33
C VAL A 77 0.35 4.63 -19.66
N THR A 78 -0.73 4.74 -20.45
CA THR A 78 -1.36 5.99 -20.89
C THR A 78 -2.84 5.97 -20.53
N ALA A 79 -3.52 7.12 -20.57
CA ALA A 79 -4.95 7.23 -20.27
C ALA A 79 -5.81 6.31 -21.17
N GLU A 80 -5.36 6.07 -22.40
CA GLU A 80 -6.05 5.21 -23.38
C GLU A 80 -5.99 3.73 -23.00
N ASN A 81 -4.84 3.27 -22.46
CA ASN A 81 -4.63 1.87 -22.13
C ASN A 81 -4.90 1.53 -20.65
N GLU A 82 -5.14 2.55 -19.82
CA GLU A 82 -5.41 2.40 -18.40
C GLU A 82 -6.54 1.39 -18.13
N LYS A 83 -7.65 1.49 -18.88
CA LYS A 83 -8.78 0.57 -18.74
C LYS A 83 -8.39 -0.89 -19.00
N LYS A 84 -7.56 -1.14 -20.02
CA LYS A 84 -7.08 -2.48 -20.36
C LYS A 84 -6.14 -3.03 -19.29
N VAL A 85 -5.24 -2.19 -18.77
CA VAL A 85 -4.34 -2.55 -17.65
C VAL A 85 -5.15 -2.84 -16.38
N TRP A 86 -6.18 -2.05 -16.11
CA TRP A 86 -7.09 -2.24 -14.99
C TRP A 86 -7.85 -3.56 -15.11
N GLN A 87 -8.45 -3.85 -16.27
CA GLN A 87 -9.09 -5.13 -16.55
C GLN A 87 -8.11 -6.29 -16.32
N THR A 88 -6.88 -6.20 -16.82
CA THR A 88 -5.87 -7.26 -16.59
C THR A 88 -5.61 -7.55 -15.10
N LEU A 89 -5.82 -6.58 -14.21
CA LEU A 89 -5.63 -6.73 -12.77
C LEU A 89 -6.87 -7.22 -12.03
N TYR A 90 -8.06 -6.82 -12.49
CA TYR A 90 -9.32 -6.89 -11.71
C TYR A 90 -10.45 -7.64 -12.43
N ASP A 91 -10.29 -8.03 -13.69
CA ASP A 91 -11.30 -8.78 -14.47
C ASP A 91 -11.55 -10.20 -13.92
N HIS A 92 -10.76 -10.62 -12.92
CA HIS A 92 -10.92 -11.89 -12.20
C HIS A 92 -11.59 -11.72 -10.83
N ASP A 93 -12.10 -10.53 -10.52
CA ASP A 93 -12.86 -10.30 -9.29
C ASP A 93 -14.20 -11.03 -9.45
N ALA A 94 -14.15 -12.35 -9.21
CA ALA A 94 -15.28 -13.17 -8.86
C ALA A 94 -16.13 -12.33 -7.91
N VAL A 95 -17.41 -12.15 -8.23
CA VAL A 95 -18.38 -11.46 -7.38
C VAL A 95 -18.20 -12.01 -5.98
N MET A 96 -17.43 -11.29 -5.15
CA MET A 96 -17.16 -11.73 -3.80
C MET A 96 -18.51 -11.54 -3.13
N ASN A 97 -19.20 -12.64 -2.90
CA ASN A 97 -20.41 -12.64 -2.12
C ASN A 97 -19.97 -12.31 -0.68
N VAL A 98 -19.74 -11.02 -0.41
CA VAL A 98 -19.22 -10.54 0.87
C VAL A 98 -20.34 -10.68 1.87
N LYS A 99 -20.44 -11.87 2.45
CA LYS A 99 -21.30 -12.10 3.60
C LYS A 99 -20.67 -11.43 4.80
N TYR A 100 -21.15 -10.23 5.11
CA TYR A 100 -20.79 -9.55 6.33
C TYR A 100 -21.24 -10.39 7.53
N ARG A 101 -20.28 -10.75 8.38
CA ARG A 101 -20.54 -11.60 9.55
C ARG A 101 -21.16 -10.84 10.72
N LEU A 102 -20.97 -9.52 10.75
CA LEU A 102 -21.36 -8.64 11.85
C LEU A 102 -22.50 -7.73 11.39
N LYS A 103 -23.47 -7.51 12.28
CA LYS A 103 -24.65 -6.68 12.04
C LYS A 103 -24.58 -5.39 12.87
N ILE A 104 -25.34 -4.40 12.44
CA ILE A 104 -25.60 -3.19 13.23
C ILE A 104 -26.23 -3.62 14.56
N GLY A 105 -25.72 -3.10 15.68
CA GLY A 105 -26.15 -3.47 17.04
C GLY A 105 -25.32 -4.56 17.71
N ASP A 106 -24.46 -5.29 16.99
CA ASP A 106 -23.60 -6.30 17.61
C ASP A 106 -22.56 -5.64 18.54
N GLN A 107 -22.34 -6.26 19.70
CA GLN A 107 -21.28 -5.88 20.63
C GLN A 107 -19.96 -6.56 20.25
N VAL A 108 -18.94 -5.76 19.94
CA VAL A 108 -17.65 -6.20 19.43
C VAL A 108 -16.49 -5.57 20.20
N ARG A 109 -15.32 -6.19 20.11
CA ARG A 109 -14.05 -5.61 20.59
C ARG A 109 -13.10 -5.44 19.41
N ILE A 110 -12.27 -4.40 19.45
CA ILE A 110 -11.29 -4.13 18.39
C ILE A 110 -10.08 -5.05 18.61
N SER A 111 -9.66 -5.76 17.57
CA SER A 111 -8.44 -6.56 17.62
C SER A 111 -7.21 -5.65 17.68
N LYS A 112 -6.26 -6.01 18.54
CA LYS A 112 -4.97 -5.32 18.59
C LYS A 112 -4.09 -5.85 17.47
N MET A 113 -3.30 -4.94 16.87
CA MET A 113 -2.32 -5.32 15.86
C MET A 113 -1.23 -6.18 16.51
N LYS A 114 -1.22 -7.47 16.17
CA LYS A 114 -0.24 -8.42 16.70
C LYS A 114 1.16 -8.13 16.15
N ARG A 115 2.18 -8.08 17.00
CA ARG A 115 3.59 -8.07 16.58
C ARG A 115 4.13 -9.51 16.44
N THR A 116 5.11 -9.72 15.56
CA THR A 116 5.68 -11.04 15.25
C THR A 116 6.14 -11.83 16.49
N PHE A 117 6.55 -11.14 17.55
CA PHE A 117 7.09 -11.73 18.79
C PHE A 117 6.28 -11.40 20.05
N GLU A 118 4.97 -11.18 19.93
CA GLU A 118 4.13 -10.91 21.11
C GLU A 118 3.82 -12.17 21.94
N LYS A 119 3.92 -12.03 23.27
CA LYS A 119 3.66 -13.10 24.23
C LYS A 119 2.18 -13.47 24.26
N GLY A 120 1.89 -14.77 24.24
CA GLY A 120 0.54 -15.31 24.08
C GLY A 120 -0.46 -15.00 25.21
N TYR A 121 0.04 -14.69 26.41
CA TYR A 121 -0.79 -14.35 27.58
C TYR A 121 -1.30 -12.90 27.59
N LEU A 122 -0.83 -12.05 26.67
CA LEU A 122 -1.30 -10.67 26.59
C LEU A 122 -2.68 -10.58 25.90
N PRO A 123 -3.56 -9.66 26.34
CA PRO A 123 -4.90 -9.54 25.79
C PRO A 123 -4.88 -9.04 24.35
N LYS A 124 -5.44 -9.85 23.43
CA LYS A 124 -5.47 -9.61 21.97
C LYS A 124 -6.52 -8.59 21.51
N PHE A 125 -7.44 -8.20 22.38
CA PHE A 125 -8.54 -7.28 22.06
C PHE A 125 -8.54 -6.04 22.98
N SER A 126 -9.28 -5.00 22.57
CA SER A 126 -9.56 -3.83 23.40
C SER A 126 -10.21 -4.22 24.73
N LYS A 127 -9.95 -3.43 25.79
CA LYS A 127 -10.67 -3.58 27.07
C LYS A 127 -12.13 -3.15 26.94
N GLN A 128 -12.37 -2.07 26.20
CA GLN A 128 -13.70 -1.54 25.91
C GLN A 128 -14.46 -2.44 24.93
N ILE A 129 -15.78 -2.53 25.16
CA ILE A 129 -16.76 -3.16 24.27
C ILE A 129 -17.43 -2.03 23.48
N PHE A 130 -17.59 -2.23 22.17
CA PHE A 130 -18.16 -1.28 21.23
C PHE A 130 -19.43 -1.87 20.59
N THR A 131 -20.35 -1.01 20.20
CA THR A 131 -21.55 -1.42 19.44
C THR A 131 -21.42 -0.93 18.00
N ILE A 132 -21.71 -1.79 17.03
CA ILE A 132 -21.65 -1.42 15.60
C ILE A 132 -22.79 -0.44 15.29
N SER A 133 -22.45 0.78 14.88
CA SER A 133 -23.42 1.82 14.52
C SER A 133 -23.74 1.85 13.02
N LYS A 134 -22.77 1.51 12.16
CA LYS A 134 -22.90 1.54 10.71
C LYS A 134 -22.06 0.45 10.06
N GLN A 135 -22.51 -0.01 8.90
CA GLN A 135 -21.84 -0.99 8.06
C GLN A 135 -21.59 -0.38 6.68
N ALA A 136 -20.43 -0.63 6.09
CA ALA A 136 -20.14 -0.17 4.73
C ALA A 136 -21.05 -0.92 3.74
N SER A 137 -21.83 -0.18 2.95
CA SER A 137 -22.56 -0.71 1.80
C SER A 137 -21.57 -1.04 0.70
N ALA A 138 -21.68 -2.24 0.12
CA ALA A 138 -21.02 -2.54 -1.15
C ALA A 138 -21.55 -1.52 -2.19
N SER A 139 -20.65 -0.69 -2.71
CA SER A 139 -20.92 0.19 -3.85
C SER A 139 -20.47 -0.51 -5.12
#